data_AF-A0A7X1ZU10-F1
#
_entry.id   AF-A0A7X1ZU10-F1
#
_cell.length_a   1.000
_cell.length_b   1.000
_cell.length_c   1.000
_cell.angle_alpha   90.00
_cell.angle_beta   90.00
_cell.angle_gamma   90.00
#
_symmetry.space_group_name_H-M   'P 1'
#
loop_
_entity.id
_entity.type
_entity.pdbx_description
1 polymer ?
#
loop_
_entity_poly.entity_id
_entity_poly.type
_entity_poly.pdbx_seq_one_letter_code
_entity_poly.pdbx_strand_id
1 'polypeptide(L)'
;MLSRQAIERAAAVLKRGELVILPTDTVPGLFVKDTPEGEERLLRLKGRGSKKPFARMFGSRKQLAERVRVRTKMQRLALKRLLPGRVTLVLPSANKEEGTLGARLPMDASLRALVRRTGPLIATSSNLSGKELRDPANLPPKLLKEVALVEEDASGDRLDPKPIASSVIDLTHKRPAILRKGAVSIWTVKRRLGKTPYLTPPQELNVLFVCGGNTCRSPMAATFLRTRCSSPRVNIRSAGLSAARGSEAAQFAEKAMQELGLTLKDHRSRAITDELAAWADLILAMTRGHLLSIRGRYAHLSDRTFLLSGFPEPWPHGRNIDDPIGGSIEIYKHTSQQIQLYIHSIYPKIEKVLTQAN
;
A
#
# COMPACT_ATOMS: atom_id res chain seq x y z
N MET A 1 16.86 -1.94 14.07
CA MET A 1 17.66 -0.69 14.18
C MET A 1 19.14 -0.94 14.01
N LEU A 2 19.90 0.04 13.48
CA LEU A 2 21.36 -0.02 13.39
C LEU A 2 22.02 0.31 14.74
N SER A 3 23.04 -0.45 15.12
CA SER A 3 23.90 -0.13 16.27
C SER A 3 24.78 1.09 15.99
N ARG A 4 25.33 1.70 17.04
CA ARG A 4 26.27 2.84 16.89
C ARG A 4 27.49 2.46 16.05
N GLN A 5 28.07 1.28 16.28
CA GLN A 5 29.19 0.76 15.50
C GLN A 5 28.79 0.55 14.03
N ALA A 6 27.61 -0.02 13.76
CA ALA A 6 27.10 -0.18 12.40
C ALA A 6 26.96 1.16 11.66
N ILE A 7 26.46 2.20 12.35
CA ILE A 7 26.37 3.56 11.80
C ILE A 7 27.76 4.12 11.47
N GLU A 8 28.77 3.87 12.30
CA GLU A 8 30.15 4.32 12.07
C GLU A 8 30.79 3.63 10.87
N ARG A 9 30.69 2.29 10.79
CA ARG A 9 31.18 1.51 9.64
C ARG A 9 30.49 1.92 8.35
N ALA A 10 29.16 1.96 8.34
CA ALA A 10 28.39 2.34 7.16
C ALA A 10 28.71 3.77 6.71
N ALA A 11 28.86 4.72 7.64
CA ALA A 11 29.23 6.09 7.30
C ALA A 11 30.61 6.18 6.65
N ALA A 12 31.59 5.40 7.11
CA ALA A 12 32.93 5.37 6.52
C ALA A 12 32.90 4.84 5.08
N VAL A 13 32.19 3.73 4.84
CA VAL A 13 32.03 3.12 3.51
C VAL A 13 31.30 4.06 2.55
N LEU A 14 30.17 4.63 2.98
CA LEU A 14 29.39 5.57 2.16
C LEU A 14 30.17 6.85 1.82
N LYS A 15 31.01 7.35 2.74
CA LYS A 15 31.85 8.53 2.48
C LYS A 15 32.90 8.29 1.39
N ARG A 16 33.34 7.05 1.19
CA ARG A 16 34.22 6.63 0.09
C ARG A 16 33.49 6.38 -1.24
N GLY A 17 32.17 6.59 -1.28
CA GLY A 17 31.37 6.36 -2.50
C GLY A 17 31.08 4.88 -2.78
N GLU A 18 31.26 4.02 -1.79
CA GLU A 18 31.01 2.59 -1.89
C GLU A 18 29.57 2.24 -1.52
N LEU A 19 29.13 1.06 -1.96
CA LEU A 19 27.77 0.58 -1.79
C LEU A 19 27.59 -0.14 -0.45
N VAL A 20 26.47 0.14 0.20
CA VAL A 20 26.10 -0.50 1.47
C VAL A 20 24.68 -1.03 1.39
N ILE A 21 24.45 -2.23 1.89
CA ILE A 21 23.10 -2.75 2.17
C ILE A 21 22.78 -2.52 3.63
N LEU A 22 21.63 -1.89 3.89
CA LEU A 22 21.18 -1.56 5.23
C LEU A 22 19.74 -2.07 5.46
N PRO A 23 19.40 -2.50 6.68
CA PRO A 23 18.01 -2.69 7.07
C PRO A 23 17.28 -1.33 7.03
N THR A 24 15.98 -1.35 6.76
CA THR A 24 15.15 -0.14 6.83
C THR A 24 13.82 -0.41 7.52
N ASP A 25 13.09 0.66 7.83
CA ASP A 25 11.69 0.61 8.29
C ASP A 25 10.70 0.07 7.23
N THR A 26 11.18 -0.48 6.11
CA THR A 26 10.39 -1.12 5.06
C THR A 26 11.00 -2.44 4.63
N VAL A 27 11.86 -2.42 3.62
CA VAL A 27 12.62 -3.55 3.09
C VAL A 27 14.10 -3.19 3.12
N PRO A 28 15.03 -4.15 3.18
CA PRO A 28 16.45 -3.86 3.01
C PRO A 28 16.70 -3.03 1.74
N GLY A 29 17.57 -2.03 1.87
CA GLY A 29 17.88 -1.10 0.79
C GLY A 29 19.35 -1.16 0.41
N LEU A 30 19.63 -0.96 -0.87
CA LEU A 30 20.97 -0.70 -1.38
C LEU A 30 21.17 0.82 -1.45
N PHE A 31 22.27 1.28 -0.84
CA PHE A 31 22.57 2.68 -0.64
C PHE A 31 23.96 3.04 -1.17
N VAL A 32 24.05 4.26 -1.68
CA VAL A 32 25.29 4.96 -2.01
C VAL A 32 25.10 6.44 -1.71
N LYS A 33 26.19 7.19 -1.61
CA LYS A 33 26.15 8.65 -1.44
C LYS A 33 25.48 9.33 -2.65
N ASP A 34 24.70 10.39 -2.41
CA ASP A 34 24.08 11.22 -3.47
C ASP A 34 25.13 12.09 -4.15
N THR A 35 25.93 11.48 -5.02
CA THR A 35 26.88 12.13 -5.93
C THR A 35 26.72 11.59 -7.35
N PRO A 36 27.19 12.29 -8.39
CA PRO A 36 27.14 11.79 -9.77
C PRO A 36 27.77 10.41 -9.94
N GLU A 37 28.92 10.16 -9.30
CA GLU A 37 29.64 8.89 -9.35
C GLU A 37 28.87 7.77 -8.65
N GLY A 38 28.22 8.10 -7.51
CA GLY A 38 27.35 7.18 -6.79
C GLY A 38 26.12 6.78 -7.61
N GLU A 39 25.48 7.76 -8.24
CA GLU A 39 24.34 7.52 -9.13
C GLU A 39 24.73 6.64 -10.33
N GLU A 40 25.86 6.96 -10.98
CA GLU A 40 26.38 6.18 -12.10
C GLU A 40 26.70 4.73 -11.69
N ARG A 41 27.30 4.53 -10.50
CA ARG A 41 27.58 3.19 -9.97
C ARG A 41 26.29 2.37 -9.78
N LEU A 42 25.22 2.97 -9.24
CA LEU A 42 23.93 2.31 -9.13
C LEU A 42 23.27 2.03 -10.49
N LEU A 43 23.39 2.94 -11.46
CA LEU A 43 22.88 2.74 -12.82
C LEU A 43 23.59 1.58 -13.52
N ARG A 44 24.93 1.49 -13.41
CA ARG A 44 25.73 0.38 -13.96
C ARG A 44 25.30 -0.96 -13.37
N LEU A 45 25.02 -1.01 -12.08
CA LEU A 45 24.51 -2.20 -11.44
C LEU A 45 23.15 -2.63 -12.00
N LYS A 46 22.19 -1.69 -12.10
CA LYS A 46 20.83 -1.96 -12.59
C LYS A 46 20.73 -2.19 -14.10
N GLY A 47 21.71 -1.78 -14.88
CA GLY A 47 21.72 -1.91 -16.33
C GLY A 47 20.98 -0.77 -17.04
N ARG A 48 21.27 -0.62 -18.34
CA ARG A 48 20.94 0.55 -19.21
C ARG A 48 19.43 0.85 -19.38
N GLY A 49 18.52 0.04 -18.86
CA GLY A 49 17.07 0.23 -19.02
C GLY A 49 16.37 1.10 -17.97
N SER A 50 17.06 1.50 -16.89
CA SER A 50 16.41 2.23 -15.77
C SER A 50 16.18 3.71 -16.10
N LYS A 51 15.08 4.03 -16.79
CA LYS A 51 14.63 5.42 -17.01
C LYS A 51 14.06 6.11 -15.76
N LYS A 52 13.83 5.38 -14.66
CA LYS A 52 13.17 5.92 -13.47
C LYS A 52 14.21 6.49 -12.50
N PRO A 53 14.09 7.77 -12.08
CA PRO A 53 15.02 8.38 -11.14
C PRO A 53 14.99 7.66 -9.79
N PHE A 54 16.16 7.54 -9.15
CA PHE A 54 16.26 6.94 -7.83
C PHE A 54 15.66 7.82 -6.74
N ALA A 55 15.16 7.19 -5.68
CA ALA A 55 14.75 7.92 -4.49
C ALA A 55 15.98 8.38 -3.72
N ARG A 56 15.93 9.58 -3.17
CA ARG A 56 16.94 10.13 -2.26
C ARG A 56 16.41 10.04 -0.84
N MET A 57 17.23 9.49 0.04
CA MET A 57 16.96 9.38 1.47
C MET A 57 17.60 10.56 2.20
N PHE A 58 16.83 11.16 3.09
CA PHE A 58 17.23 12.31 3.90
C PHE A 58 17.25 11.95 5.37
N GLY A 59 18.18 12.55 6.13
CA GLY A 59 18.31 12.32 7.57
C GLY A 59 17.54 13.33 8.41
N SER A 60 17.14 14.46 7.81
CA SER A 60 16.36 15.52 8.47
C SER A 60 15.43 16.22 7.50
N ARG A 61 14.43 16.94 8.05
CA ARG A 61 13.56 17.83 7.27
C ARG A 61 14.32 18.98 6.61
N LYS A 62 15.38 19.47 7.26
CA LYS A 62 16.22 20.55 6.73
C LYS A 62 16.89 20.14 5.42
N GLN A 63 17.62 19.01 5.44
CA GLN A 63 18.26 18.45 4.24
C GLN A 63 17.25 18.20 3.10
N LEU A 64 16.05 17.71 3.44
CA LEU A 64 14.99 17.49 2.46
C LEU A 64 14.52 18.82 1.84
N ALA A 65 14.26 19.83 2.68
CA ALA A 65 13.73 21.13 2.25
C ALA A 65 14.69 21.88 1.31
N GLU A 66 16.00 21.68 1.47
CA GLU A 66 17.03 22.25 0.60
C GLU A 66 17.01 21.65 -0.82
N ARG A 67 16.47 20.43 -0.99
CA ARG A 67 16.51 19.68 -2.26
C ARG A 67 15.18 19.66 -3.03
N VAL A 68 14.08 20.15 -2.44
CA VAL A 68 12.75 20.13 -3.09
C VAL A 68 12.08 21.50 -3.08
N ARG A 69 11.23 21.76 -4.09
CA ARG A 69 10.38 22.95 -4.14
C ARG A 69 8.95 22.60 -3.76
N VAL A 70 8.45 23.25 -2.72
CA VAL A 70 7.07 23.10 -2.24
C VAL A 70 6.22 24.23 -2.79
N ARG A 71 5.36 23.92 -3.77
CA ARG A 71 4.52 24.88 -4.50
C ARG A 71 3.07 24.88 -4.03
N THR A 72 2.57 23.77 -3.49
CA THR A 72 1.14 23.61 -3.18
C THR A 72 0.86 23.28 -1.71
N LYS A 73 -0.35 23.61 -1.24
CA LYS A 73 -0.85 23.19 0.08
C LYS A 73 -0.81 21.67 0.25
N MET A 74 -1.10 20.90 -0.82
CA MET A 74 -1.03 19.44 -0.81
C MET A 74 0.38 18.92 -0.54
N GLN A 75 1.40 19.49 -1.20
CA GLN A 75 2.80 19.12 -0.99
C GLN A 75 3.25 19.45 0.44
N ARG A 76 2.89 20.64 0.95
CA ARG A 76 3.18 21.02 2.35
C ARG A 76 2.52 20.08 3.36
N LEU A 77 1.26 19.72 3.15
CA LEU A 77 0.55 18.74 3.98
C LEU A 77 1.19 17.36 3.91
N ALA A 78 1.62 16.91 2.73
CA ALA A 78 2.29 15.63 2.57
C ALA A 78 3.62 15.59 3.34
N LEU A 79 4.45 16.62 3.22
CA LEU A 79 5.68 16.74 3.99
C LEU A 79 5.40 16.74 5.50
N LYS A 80 4.33 17.40 5.96
CA LYS A 80 3.97 17.47 7.40
C LYS A 80 3.37 16.17 7.95
N ARG A 81 2.50 15.52 7.17
CA ARG A 81 1.60 14.45 7.66
C ARG A 81 2.00 13.04 7.22
N LEU A 82 2.88 12.90 6.23
CA LEU A 82 3.34 11.61 5.72
C LEU A 82 4.83 11.35 6.00
N LEU A 83 5.61 12.37 6.38
CA LEU A 83 7.02 12.23 6.75
C LEU A 83 7.28 12.64 8.22
N PRO A 84 8.27 12.02 8.91
CA PRO A 84 8.92 10.77 8.55
C PRO A 84 7.91 9.62 8.40
N GLY A 85 8.17 8.68 7.49
CA GLY A 85 7.20 7.64 7.19
C GLY A 85 7.67 6.62 6.17
N ARG A 86 6.93 5.50 6.07
CA ARG A 86 7.15 4.41 5.10
C ARG A 86 6.66 4.79 3.70
N VAL A 87 7.09 5.95 3.21
CA VAL A 87 6.64 6.57 1.96
C VAL A 87 7.79 7.30 1.26
N THR A 88 7.75 7.32 -0.06
CA THR A 88 8.58 8.16 -0.92
C THR A 88 7.67 9.16 -1.62
N LEU A 89 7.97 10.45 -1.49
CA LEU A 89 7.19 11.53 -2.11
C LEU A 89 7.94 12.07 -3.33
N VAL A 90 7.36 11.99 -4.51
CA VAL A 90 7.90 12.65 -5.71
C VAL A 90 7.44 14.10 -5.71
N LEU A 91 8.42 15.00 -5.70
CA LEU A 91 8.24 16.45 -5.59
C LEU A 91 9.07 17.16 -6.67
N PRO A 92 8.74 18.39 -7.07
CA PRO A 92 9.61 19.19 -7.91
C PRO A 92 10.99 19.38 -7.24
N SER A 93 12.07 19.16 -7.97
CA SER A 93 13.42 19.35 -7.43
C SER A 93 13.75 20.85 -7.27
N ALA A 94 14.65 21.15 -6.33
CA ALA A 94 15.27 22.47 -6.23
C ALA A 94 16.21 22.75 -7.41
N ASN A 95 16.83 21.71 -7.98
CA ASN A 95 17.56 21.77 -9.23
C ASN A 95 16.57 21.67 -10.42
N LYS A 96 16.55 22.66 -11.31
CA LYS A 96 15.64 22.67 -12.47
C LYS A 96 15.95 21.55 -13.46
N GLU A 97 17.22 21.17 -13.62
CA GLU A 97 17.66 20.14 -14.57
C GLU A 97 17.20 18.73 -14.16
N GLU A 98 17.11 18.45 -12.85
CA GLU A 98 16.59 17.18 -12.33
C GLU A 98 15.07 17.03 -12.56
N GLY A 99 14.33 18.15 -12.69
CA GLY A 99 12.87 18.18 -12.82
C GLY A 99 12.12 17.76 -11.54
N THR A 100 12.19 16.47 -11.18
CA THR A 100 11.51 15.89 -10.01
C THR A 100 12.45 15.00 -9.19
N LEU A 101 12.16 14.90 -7.89
CA LEU A 101 12.95 14.14 -6.93
C LEU A 101 12.03 13.25 -6.08
N GLY A 102 12.34 11.96 -6.00
CA GLY A 102 11.72 11.05 -5.04
C GLY A 102 12.35 11.22 -3.66
N ALA A 103 11.70 11.93 -2.73
CA ALA A 103 12.22 12.19 -1.40
C ALA A 103 11.69 11.19 -0.36
N ARG A 104 12.61 10.62 0.43
CA ARG A 104 12.28 9.72 1.55
C ARG A 104 12.92 10.21 2.84
N LEU A 105 12.13 10.26 3.92
CA LEU A 105 12.60 10.52 5.28
C LEU A 105 12.10 9.36 6.17
N PRO A 106 12.95 8.37 6.50
CA PRO A 106 12.52 7.15 7.20
C PRO A 106 12.15 7.45 8.66
N MET A 107 11.26 6.63 9.24
CA MET A 107 10.91 6.73 10.66
C MET A 107 12.07 6.29 11.56
N ASP A 108 12.82 5.28 11.10
CA ASP A 108 13.98 4.73 11.81
C ASP A 108 14.99 5.85 12.16
N ALA A 109 15.17 6.06 13.47
CA ALA A 109 16.04 7.09 14.00
C ALA A 109 17.53 6.81 13.74
N SER A 110 17.93 5.54 13.74
CA SER A 110 19.29 5.08 13.47
C SER A 110 19.69 5.34 12.01
N LEU A 111 18.79 5.04 11.07
CA LEU A 111 18.98 5.41 9.65
C LEU A 111 19.05 6.92 9.47
N ARG A 112 18.15 7.69 10.12
CA ARG A 112 18.22 9.15 10.07
C ARG A 112 19.51 9.71 10.65
N ALA A 113 20.09 9.06 11.66
CA ALA A 113 21.37 9.45 12.23
C ALA A 113 22.52 9.19 11.24
N LEU A 114 22.54 8.02 10.59
CA LEU A 114 23.51 7.71 9.53
C LEU A 114 23.46 8.75 8.41
N VAL A 115 22.27 9.00 7.84
CA VAL A 115 22.10 9.93 6.70
C VAL A 115 22.44 11.38 7.10
N ARG A 116 22.24 11.77 8.36
CA ARG A 116 22.72 13.08 8.86
C ARG A 116 24.24 13.20 8.84
N ARG A 117 24.98 12.10 9.06
CA ARG A 117 26.46 12.08 9.08
C ARG A 117 27.09 11.99 7.68
N THR A 118 26.40 11.36 6.74
CA THR A 118 26.90 11.15 5.37
C THR A 118 26.43 12.21 4.39
N GLY A 119 25.33 12.91 4.72
CA GLY A 119 24.53 13.62 3.74
C GLY A 119 23.49 12.69 3.07
N PRO A 120 22.64 13.22 2.18
CA PRO A 120 21.64 12.44 1.47
C PRO A 120 22.24 11.22 0.77
N LEU A 121 21.46 10.14 0.72
CA LEU A 121 21.85 8.89 0.09
C LEU A 121 20.91 8.58 -1.06
N ILE A 122 21.43 8.02 -2.15
CA ILE A 122 20.59 7.42 -3.18
C ILE A 122 20.19 6.04 -2.68
N ALA A 123 18.89 5.79 -2.69
CA ALA A 123 18.29 4.58 -2.19
C ALA A 123 17.58 3.84 -3.32
N THR A 124 17.83 2.55 -3.41
CA THR A 124 17.04 1.68 -4.26
C THR A 124 16.69 0.39 -3.53
N SER A 125 15.49 -0.14 -3.79
CA SER A 125 15.21 -1.52 -3.38
C SER A 125 16.19 -2.40 -4.15
N SER A 126 16.83 -3.36 -3.48
CA SER A 126 17.95 -4.13 -4.03
C SER A 126 17.50 -5.19 -5.06
N ASN A 127 16.57 -4.82 -5.93
CA ASN A 127 15.98 -5.64 -6.98
C ASN A 127 16.81 -5.47 -8.25
N LEU A 128 17.88 -6.25 -8.37
CA LEU A 128 18.72 -6.24 -9.57
C LEU A 128 18.23 -7.18 -10.67
N SER A 129 17.32 -8.09 -10.35
CA SER A 129 16.80 -9.13 -11.26
C SER A 129 15.26 -9.23 -11.27
N GLY A 130 14.55 -8.19 -10.82
CA GLY A 130 13.08 -8.21 -10.69
C GLY A 130 12.55 -8.92 -9.44
N LYS A 131 13.39 -9.67 -8.70
CA LYS A 131 13.07 -10.20 -7.36
C LYS A 131 13.46 -9.19 -6.27
N GLU A 132 12.57 -9.00 -5.30
CA GLU A 132 12.87 -8.17 -4.12
C GLU A 132 13.93 -8.83 -3.25
N LEU A 133 14.97 -8.07 -2.89
CA LEU A 133 15.91 -8.50 -1.86
C LEU A 133 15.21 -8.42 -0.50
N ARG A 134 14.76 -9.57 -0.01
CA ARG A 134 14.10 -9.69 1.30
C ARG A 134 15.05 -10.17 2.36
N ASP A 135 16.06 -10.93 1.96
CA ASP A 135 17.05 -11.52 2.85
C ASP A 135 18.46 -11.07 2.45
N PRO A 136 19.11 -10.22 3.26
CA PRO A 136 20.51 -9.85 3.07
C PRO A 136 21.48 -11.03 3.09
N ALA A 137 21.12 -12.19 3.66
CA ALA A 137 21.95 -13.39 3.64
C ALA A 137 22.02 -14.05 2.26
N ASN A 138 21.09 -13.74 1.34
CA ASN A 138 21.00 -14.34 0.02
C ASN A 138 21.13 -13.28 -1.10
N LEU A 139 22.29 -12.62 -1.14
CA LEU A 139 22.58 -11.64 -2.18
C LEU A 139 22.94 -12.32 -3.51
N PRO A 140 22.44 -11.81 -4.65
CA PRO A 140 22.93 -12.19 -5.97
C PRO A 140 24.46 -12.06 -6.09
N PRO A 141 25.17 -12.94 -6.82
CA PRO A 141 26.63 -12.88 -6.97
C PRO A 141 27.15 -11.54 -7.49
N LYS A 142 26.38 -10.87 -8.36
CA LYS A 142 26.72 -9.53 -8.86
C LYS A 142 26.73 -8.47 -7.75
N LEU A 143 25.84 -8.58 -6.77
CA LEU A 143 25.81 -7.69 -5.60
C LEU A 143 26.94 -7.99 -4.64
N LEU A 144 27.23 -9.27 -4.38
CA LEU A 144 28.28 -9.69 -3.45
C LEU A 144 29.65 -9.10 -3.81
N LYS A 145 29.94 -8.91 -5.10
CA LYS A 145 31.22 -8.34 -5.57
C LYS A 145 31.32 -6.82 -5.47
N GLU A 146 30.18 -6.13 -5.37
CA GLU A 146 30.09 -4.66 -5.54
C GLU A 146 29.69 -3.95 -4.24
N VAL A 147 29.03 -4.67 -3.33
CA VAL A 147 28.62 -4.17 -2.01
C VAL A 147 29.80 -4.32 -1.05
N ALA A 148 30.25 -3.19 -0.51
CA ALA A 148 31.38 -3.16 0.41
C ALA A 148 30.99 -3.48 1.86
N LEU A 149 29.70 -3.36 2.21
CA LEU A 149 29.20 -3.63 3.55
C LEU A 149 27.73 -4.04 3.52
N VAL A 150 27.40 -5.05 4.30
CA VAL A 150 26.03 -5.43 4.64
C VAL A 150 25.90 -5.29 6.15
N GLU A 151 24.99 -4.44 6.60
CA GLU A 151 24.61 -4.38 8.01
C GLU A 151 23.30 -5.11 8.21
N GLU A 152 23.18 -5.77 9.36
CA GLU A 152 21.96 -6.46 9.79
C GLU A 152 21.20 -5.65 10.82
N ASP A 153 19.97 -6.06 11.09
CA ASP A 153 19.19 -5.45 12.15
C ASP A 153 19.69 -5.90 13.52
N ALA A 154 20.25 -4.97 14.30
CA ALA A 154 20.80 -5.24 15.62
C ALA A 154 19.73 -5.37 16.73
N SER A 155 18.45 -5.07 16.47
CA SER A 155 17.40 -5.17 17.50
C SER A 155 16.92 -6.59 17.77
N GLY A 156 17.35 -7.60 16.99
CA GLY A 156 16.90 -8.99 17.17
C GLY A 156 15.44 -9.25 16.80
N ASP A 157 14.62 -8.19 16.71
CA ASP A 157 13.31 -8.21 16.06
C ASP A 157 13.52 -8.65 14.60
N ARG A 158 13.13 -9.89 14.30
CA ARG A 158 12.97 -10.32 12.92
C ARG A 158 12.08 -9.29 12.23
N LEU A 159 12.60 -8.69 11.15
CA LEU A 159 11.79 -7.92 10.20
C LEU A 159 10.46 -8.67 10.01
N ASP A 160 9.36 -7.92 10.00
CA ASP A 160 8.03 -8.45 9.67
C ASP A 160 8.20 -9.51 8.58
N PRO A 161 7.74 -10.77 8.79
CA PRO A 161 8.01 -11.88 7.87
C PRO A 161 7.59 -11.59 6.43
N LYS A 162 6.76 -10.56 6.20
CA LYS A 162 6.46 -10.01 4.88
C LYS A 162 6.73 -8.49 4.86
N PRO A 163 8.00 -8.06 4.73
CA PRO A 163 8.34 -6.65 4.77
C PRO A 163 7.74 -5.91 3.56
N ILE A 164 6.96 -4.87 3.82
CA ILE A 164 6.27 -4.07 2.78
C ILE A 164 7.13 -2.85 2.41
N ALA A 165 7.42 -2.71 1.11
CA ALA A 165 8.12 -1.56 0.57
C ALA A 165 7.37 -0.23 0.80
N SER A 166 8.08 0.90 0.69
CA SER A 166 7.43 2.22 0.81
C SER A 166 6.46 2.46 -0.33
N SER A 167 5.33 3.11 -0.03
CA SER A 167 4.47 3.64 -1.09
C SER A 167 5.19 4.78 -1.82
N VAL A 168 5.04 4.86 -3.15
CA VAL A 168 5.60 5.97 -3.93
C VAL A 168 4.45 6.84 -4.41
N ILE A 169 4.45 8.10 -4.00
CA ILE A 169 3.36 9.05 -4.26
C ILE A 169 3.90 10.25 -5.01
N ASP A 170 3.38 10.49 -6.21
CA ASP A 170 3.64 11.69 -6.98
C ASP A 170 2.71 12.83 -6.59
N LEU A 171 3.31 13.97 -6.24
CA LEU A 171 2.63 15.18 -5.79
C LEU A 171 2.84 16.35 -6.76
N THR A 172 3.32 16.08 -7.98
CA THR A 172 3.51 17.07 -9.05
C THR A 172 2.20 17.38 -9.79
N HIS A 173 1.20 16.51 -9.68
CA HIS A 173 -0.12 16.67 -10.30
C HIS A 173 -1.16 17.35 -9.37
N LYS A 174 -2.34 17.69 -9.92
CA LYS A 174 -3.47 18.28 -9.17
C LYS A 174 -4.01 17.37 -8.05
N ARG A 175 -3.92 16.05 -8.25
CA ARG A 175 -4.28 14.98 -7.31
C ARG A 175 -3.04 14.10 -7.07
N PRO A 176 -2.86 13.50 -5.89
CA PRO A 176 -1.75 12.59 -5.66
C PRO A 176 -1.86 11.36 -6.57
N ALA A 177 -0.77 11.00 -7.27
CA ALA A 177 -0.71 9.78 -8.05
C ALA A 177 0.05 8.71 -7.26
N ILE A 178 -0.52 7.54 -7.06
CA ILE A 178 0.17 6.40 -6.44
C ILE A 178 0.93 5.69 -7.56
N LEU A 179 2.25 5.88 -7.61
CA LEU A 179 3.14 5.24 -8.59
C LEU A 179 3.50 3.80 -8.19
N ARG A 180 3.47 3.52 -6.89
CA ARG A 180 3.69 2.18 -6.31
C ARG A 180 2.89 2.03 -5.01
N LYS A 181 2.03 1.01 -4.96
CA LYS A 181 1.40 0.54 -3.71
C LYS A 181 2.45 0.01 -2.74
N GLY A 182 2.28 0.30 -1.45
CA GLY A 182 3.20 -0.10 -0.40
C GLY A 182 2.59 0.10 0.99
N ALA A 183 3.44 0.37 1.98
CA ALA A 183 3.08 0.43 3.38
C ALA A 183 2.03 1.52 3.72
N VAL A 184 1.93 2.60 2.95
CA VAL A 184 0.90 3.64 3.11
C VAL A 184 -0.21 3.40 2.09
N SER A 185 -1.41 3.05 2.56
CA SER A 185 -2.55 2.81 1.66
C SER A 185 -3.02 4.10 0.98
N ILE A 186 -3.68 3.93 -0.17
CA ILE A 186 -4.32 5.01 -0.91
C ILE A 186 -5.35 5.78 -0.05
N TRP A 187 -6.02 5.10 0.87
CA TRP A 187 -7.02 5.70 1.76
C TRP A 187 -6.38 6.54 2.87
N THR A 188 -5.21 6.14 3.36
CA THR A 188 -4.39 6.97 4.24
C THR A 188 -3.97 8.26 3.54
N VAL A 189 -3.58 8.19 2.27
CA VAL A 189 -3.25 9.38 1.47
C VAL A 189 -4.46 10.31 1.35
N LYS A 190 -5.63 9.78 1.00
CA LYS A 190 -6.89 10.55 0.95
C LYS A 190 -7.16 11.26 2.27
N ARG A 191 -7.14 10.53 3.38
CA ARG A 191 -7.43 11.04 4.73
C ARG A 191 -6.44 12.13 5.15
N ARG A 192 -5.14 11.93 4.91
CA ARG A 192 -4.10 12.86 5.35
C ARG A 192 -4.02 14.12 4.48
N LEU A 193 -4.33 14.02 3.19
CA LEU A 193 -4.17 15.13 2.24
C LEU A 193 -5.49 15.83 1.87
N GLY A 194 -6.65 15.22 2.15
CA GLY A 194 -7.97 15.75 1.80
C GLY A 194 -8.28 15.72 0.29
N LYS A 195 -7.41 15.11 -0.52
CA LYS A 195 -7.62 14.92 -1.96
C LYS A 195 -7.67 13.44 -2.28
N THR A 196 -8.62 13.03 -3.12
CA THR A 196 -8.71 11.63 -3.56
C THR A 196 -7.53 11.34 -4.49
N PRO A 197 -6.59 10.46 -4.12
CA PRO A 197 -5.50 10.05 -5.00
C PRO A 197 -6.01 9.13 -6.12
N TYR A 198 -5.14 8.76 -7.06
CA TYR A 198 -5.42 7.74 -8.07
C TYR A 198 -4.25 6.77 -8.23
N LEU A 199 -4.53 5.51 -8.59
CA LEU A 199 -3.54 4.49 -8.93
C LEU A 199 -3.10 4.68 -10.38
N THR A 200 -1.80 4.78 -10.66
CA THR A 200 -1.31 4.81 -12.05
C THR A 200 -1.30 3.40 -12.66
N PRO A 201 -1.61 3.24 -13.96
CA PRO A 201 -1.42 1.97 -14.66
C PRO A 201 0.02 1.44 -14.50
N PRO A 202 0.22 0.12 -14.48
CA PRO A 202 -0.77 -0.96 -14.60
C PRO A 202 -1.41 -1.36 -13.26
N GLN A 203 -1.21 -0.60 -12.16
CA GLN A 203 -1.63 -1.05 -10.83
C GLN A 203 -3.13 -1.27 -10.73
N GLU A 204 -3.53 -2.38 -10.12
CA GLU A 204 -4.93 -2.74 -9.92
C GLU A 204 -5.40 -2.40 -8.49
N LEU A 205 -6.71 -2.34 -8.30
CA LEU A 205 -7.39 -2.21 -7.02
C LEU A 205 -8.05 -3.54 -6.65
N ASN A 206 -7.61 -4.14 -5.56
CA ASN A 206 -8.18 -5.37 -5.03
C ASN A 206 -9.20 -5.06 -3.94
N VAL A 207 -10.47 -5.39 -4.18
CA VAL A 207 -11.60 -5.17 -3.27
C VAL A 207 -12.04 -6.50 -2.66
N LEU A 208 -12.06 -6.57 -1.33
CA LEU A 208 -12.50 -7.72 -0.56
C LEU A 208 -13.75 -7.38 0.27
N PHE A 209 -14.86 -8.08 0.01
CA PHE A 209 -16.06 -8.00 0.84
C PHE A 209 -16.03 -9.08 1.93
N VAL A 210 -16.33 -8.71 3.18
CA VAL A 210 -16.27 -9.65 4.32
C VAL A 210 -17.58 -9.63 5.12
N CYS A 211 -18.18 -10.81 5.30
CA CYS A 211 -19.29 -11.04 6.24
C CYS A 211 -18.99 -12.18 7.22
N GLY A 212 -20.01 -12.76 7.85
CA GLY A 212 -19.86 -13.92 8.75
C GLY A 212 -19.51 -15.21 8.00
N GLY A 213 -20.52 -15.81 7.35
CA GLY A 213 -20.40 -17.15 6.71
C GLY A 213 -19.97 -17.17 5.24
N ASN A 214 -19.82 -16.01 4.58
CA ASN A 214 -19.56 -15.93 3.13
C ASN A 214 -20.61 -16.61 2.24
N THR A 215 -21.86 -16.67 2.67
CA THR A 215 -22.97 -17.32 1.94
C THR A 215 -24.09 -16.37 1.53
N CYS A 216 -24.18 -15.17 2.12
CA CYS A 216 -25.25 -14.19 1.85
C CYS A 216 -24.70 -12.81 1.44
N ARG A 217 -24.38 -11.95 2.41
CA ARG A 217 -24.10 -10.51 2.20
C ARG A 217 -22.87 -10.21 1.34
N SER A 218 -21.72 -10.85 1.63
CA SER A 218 -20.49 -10.59 0.89
C SER A 218 -20.48 -11.12 -0.55
N PRO A 219 -21.05 -12.32 -0.89
CA PRO A 219 -21.19 -12.69 -2.30
C PRO A 219 -22.14 -11.77 -3.07
N MET A 220 -23.28 -11.36 -2.49
CA MET A 220 -24.17 -10.35 -3.11
C MET A 220 -23.41 -9.07 -3.44
N ALA A 221 -22.70 -8.49 -2.46
CA ALA A 221 -21.94 -7.25 -2.63
C ALA A 221 -20.86 -7.36 -3.73
N ALA A 222 -20.16 -8.49 -3.78
CA ALA A 222 -19.17 -8.77 -4.80
C ALA A 222 -19.79 -8.85 -6.20
N THR A 223 -20.93 -9.54 -6.34
CA THR A 223 -21.65 -9.63 -7.62
C THR A 223 -22.16 -8.27 -8.07
N PHE A 224 -22.79 -7.49 -7.20
CA PHE A 224 -23.23 -6.13 -7.55
C PHE A 224 -22.08 -5.23 -8.01
N LEU A 225 -20.92 -5.28 -7.34
CA LEU A 225 -19.78 -4.48 -7.76
C LEU A 225 -19.23 -4.95 -9.11
N ARG A 226 -19.16 -6.26 -9.36
CA ARG A 226 -18.73 -6.82 -10.66
C ARG A 226 -19.65 -6.38 -11.79
N THR A 227 -20.96 -6.46 -11.59
CA THR A 227 -21.95 -6.04 -12.60
C THR A 227 -21.83 -4.54 -12.90
N ARG A 228 -21.53 -3.73 -11.89
CA ARG A 228 -21.46 -2.27 -12.05
C ARG A 228 -20.11 -1.77 -12.59
N CYS A 229 -19.02 -2.50 -12.33
CA CYS A 229 -17.66 -2.08 -12.61
C CYS A 229 -17.14 -2.66 -13.92
N SER A 230 -16.91 -1.79 -14.91
CA SER A 230 -16.35 -2.16 -16.22
C SER A 230 -14.83 -2.08 -16.28
N SER A 231 -14.17 -1.58 -15.23
CA SER A 231 -12.71 -1.40 -15.26
C SER A 231 -12.00 -2.74 -15.06
N PRO A 232 -11.11 -3.15 -15.98
CA PRO A 232 -10.34 -4.39 -15.82
C PRO A 232 -9.30 -4.29 -14.69
N ARG A 233 -9.08 -3.09 -14.13
CA ARG A 233 -8.15 -2.84 -13.03
C ARG A 233 -8.78 -3.02 -11.64
N VAL A 234 -10.02 -3.53 -11.55
CA VAL A 234 -10.68 -3.82 -10.28
C VAL A 234 -10.89 -5.31 -10.13
N ASN A 235 -10.18 -5.90 -9.16
CA ASN A 235 -10.37 -7.29 -8.82
C ASN A 235 -11.27 -7.41 -7.59
N ILE A 236 -12.23 -8.33 -7.63
CA ILE A 236 -13.30 -8.40 -6.63
C ILE A 236 -13.41 -9.81 -6.05
N ARG A 237 -13.18 -9.92 -4.74
CA ARG A 237 -13.34 -11.18 -3.98
C ARG A 237 -14.27 -10.98 -2.79
N SER A 238 -14.78 -12.09 -2.26
CA SER A 238 -15.53 -12.12 -1.00
C SER A 238 -14.99 -13.21 -0.08
N ALA A 239 -15.16 -13.02 1.22
CA ALA A 239 -14.78 -13.99 2.25
C ALA A 239 -15.68 -13.87 3.50
N GLY A 240 -15.53 -14.79 4.42
CA GLY A 240 -16.22 -14.80 5.70
C GLY A 240 -15.24 -14.94 6.86
N LEU A 241 -15.60 -14.40 8.02
CA LEU A 241 -14.80 -14.53 9.24
C LEU A 241 -14.80 -15.96 9.79
N SER A 242 -15.93 -16.67 9.63
CA SER A 242 -16.15 -18.03 10.15
C SER A 242 -16.79 -18.94 9.09
N ALA A 243 -16.40 -18.76 7.83
CA ALA A 243 -16.99 -19.48 6.72
C ALA A 243 -16.44 -20.92 6.60
N ALA A 244 -17.34 -21.90 6.52
CA ALA A 244 -17.00 -23.22 5.99
C ALA A 244 -16.54 -23.06 4.53
N ARG A 245 -15.58 -23.88 4.08
CA ARG A 245 -15.04 -23.81 2.72
C ARG A 245 -15.94 -24.56 1.75
N GLY A 246 -16.23 -23.96 0.60
CA GLY A 246 -16.85 -24.63 -0.54
C GLY A 246 -18.37 -24.72 -0.49
N SER A 247 -19.03 -24.14 0.51
CA SER A 247 -20.49 -24.05 0.54
C SER A 247 -21.00 -23.13 -0.57
N GLU A 248 -22.17 -23.46 -1.10
CA GLU A 248 -22.87 -22.59 -2.04
C GLU A 248 -23.40 -21.33 -1.34
N ALA A 249 -23.83 -20.35 -2.13
CA ALA A 249 -24.60 -19.25 -1.58
C ALA A 249 -25.89 -19.77 -0.94
N ALA A 250 -26.37 -19.10 0.12
CA ALA A 250 -27.62 -19.49 0.76
C ALA A 250 -28.77 -19.43 -0.25
N GLN A 251 -29.69 -20.39 -0.21
CA GLN A 251 -30.74 -20.52 -1.22
C GLN A 251 -31.59 -19.24 -1.38
N PHE A 252 -31.96 -18.59 -0.28
CA PHE A 252 -32.69 -17.32 -0.32
C PHE A 252 -31.82 -16.14 -0.76
N ALA A 253 -30.50 -16.21 -0.57
CA ALA A 253 -29.59 -15.22 -1.16
C ALA A 253 -29.54 -15.35 -2.69
N GLU A 254 -29.47 -16.58 -3.20
CA GLU A 254 -29.54 -16.86 -4.64
C GLU A 254 -30.88 -16.39 -5.23
N LYS A 255 -32.02 -16.77 -4.63
CA LYS A 255 -33.35 -16.34 -5.09
C LYS A 255 -33.50 -14.81 -5.11
N ALA A 256 -33.02 -14.12 -4.07
CA ALA A 256 -33.07 -12.66 -4.02
C ALA A 256 -32.21 -11.98 -5.11
N MET A 257 -31.11 -12.61 -5.55
CA MET A 257 -30.29 -12.10 -6.65
C MET A 257 -30.90 -12.42 -8.02
N GLN A 258 -31.55 -13.58 -8.16
CA GLN A 258 -32.23 -13.98 -9.41
C GLN A 258 -33.34 -13.02 -9.81
N GLU A 259 -34.11 -12.48 -8.85
CA GLU A 259 -35.13 -11.46 -9.12
C GLU A 259 -34.56 -10.16 -9.69
N LEU A 260 -33.25 -9.92 -9.50
CA LEU A 260 -32.52 -8.78 -10.06
C LEU A 260 -31.78 -9.15 -11.36
N GLY A 261 -32.02 -10.34 -11.92
CA GLY A 261 -31.33 -10.85 -13.10
C GLY A 261 -29.86 -11.24 -12.86
N LEU A 262 -29.49 -11.52 -11.60
CA LEU A 262 -28.12 -11.87 -11.20
C LEU A 262 -28.07 -13.29 -10.62
N THR A 263 -26.87 -13.86 -10.56
CA THR A 263 -26.65 -15.22 -10.05
C THR A 263 -25.47 -15.27 -9.08
N LEU A 264 -25.56 -16.15 -8.09
CA LEU A 264 -24.50 -16.55 -7.16
C LEU A 264 -24.14 -18.04 -7.33
N LYS A 265 -24.64 -18.74 -8.36
CA LYS A 265 -24.38 -20.19 -8.56
C LYS A 265 -22.90 -20.57 -8.62
N ASP A 266 -22.06 -19.71 -9.19
CA ASP A 266 -20.61 -19.94 -9.29
C ASP A 266 -19.85 -19.57 -8.00
N HIS A 267 -20.53 -18.95 -7.04
CA HIS A 267 -19.91 -18.58 -5.77
C HIS A 267 -19.66 -19.83 -4.91
N ARG A 268 -18.49 -19.85 -4.25
CA ARG A 268 -18.15 -20.84 -3.24
C ARG A 268 -17.55 -20.13 -2.03
N SER A 269 -18.09 -20.45 -0.86
CA SER A 269 -17.69 -19.82 0.39
C SER A 269 -16.22 -20.10 0.72
N ARG A 270 -15.57 -19.12 1.36
CA ARG A 270 -14.20 -19.23 1.84
C ARG A 270 -14.01 -18.38 3.09
N ALA A 271 -13.18 -18.85 4.01
CA ALA A 271 -12.73 -18.06 5.13
C ALA A 271 -11.73 -16.99 4.68
N ILE A 272 -11.65 -15.88 5.41
CA ILE A 272 -10.55 -14.93 5.26
C ILE A 272 -9.25 -15.59 5.75
N THR A 273 -8.21 -15.53 4.93
CA THR A 273 -6.85 -15.98 5.25
C THR A 273 -5.91 -14.79 5.24
N ASP A 274 -4.70 -14.96 5.79
CA ASP A 274 -3.69 -13.90 5.81
C ASP A 274 -3.27 -13.49 4.39
N GLU A 275 -3.22 -14.45 3.47
CA GLU A 275 -2.96 -14.18 2.04
C GLU A 275 -4.09 -13.36 1.41
N LEU A 276 -5.34 -13.71 1.70
CA LEU A 276 -6.49 -13.01 1.13
C LEU A 276 -6.65 -11.60 1.72
N ALA A 277 -6.35 -11.44 3.00
CA ALA A 277 -6.31 -10.15 3.67
C ALA A 277 -5.19 -9.26 3.08
N ALA A 278 -3.97 -9.81 2.93
CA ALA A 278 -2.84 -9.10 2.34
C ALA A 278 -3.04 -8.75 0.84
N TRP A 279 -3.82 -9.55 0.12
CA TRP A 279 -4.20 -9.28 -1.27
C TRP A 279 -5.04 -8.00 -1.42
N ALA A 280 -5.81 -7.61 -0.39
CA ALA A 280 -6.78 -6.52 -0.49
C ALA A 280 -6.16 -5.12 -0.34
N ASP A 281 -6.53 -4.22 -1.25
CA ASP A 281 -6.29 -2.78 -1.14
C ASP A 281 -7.46 -2.05 -0.47
N LEU A 282 -8.63 -2.69 -0.44
CA LEU A 282 -9.86 -2.22 0.19
C LEU A 282 -10.64 -3.41 0.76
N ILE A 283 -10.90 -3.39 2.06
CA ILE A 283 -11.73 -4.39 2.75
C ILE A 283 -13.03 -3.73 3.22
N LEU A 284 -14.17 -4.29 2.82
CA LEU A 284 -15.51 -3.78 3.11
C LEU A 284 -16.28 -4.81 3.95
N ALA A 285 -16.48 -4.48 5.22
CA ALA A 285 -17.17 -5.29 6.20
C ALA A 285 -18.67 -4.95 6.27
N MET A 286 -19.52 -5.94 6.54
CA MET A 286 -20.98 -5.74 6.61
C MET A 286 -21.47 -5.13 7.92
N THR A 287 -20.74 -5.35 9.03
CA THR A 287 -21.15 -4.91 10.36
C THR A 287 -19.96 -4.41 11.16
N ARG A 288 -20.24 -3.66 12.23
CA ARG A 288 -19.27 -3.18 13.21
C ARG A 288 -18.47 -4.32 13.83
N GLY A 289 -19.14 -5.40 14.22
CA GLY A 289 -18.51 -6.62 14.72
C GLY A 289 -17.50 -7.16 13.71
N HIS A 290 -17.88 -7.29 12.43
CA HIS A 290 -16.95 -7.74 11.40
C HIS A 290 -15.75 -6.81 11.24
N LEU A 291 -15.98 -5.49 11.20
CA LEU A 291 -14.92 -4.49 11.09
C LEU A 291 -13.92 -4.60 12.24
N LEU A 292 -14.42 -4.71 13.48
CA LEU A 292 -13.60 -4.84 14.67
C LEU A 292 -12.83 -6.16 14.68
N SER A 293 -13.45 -7.28 14.32
CA SER A 293 -12.77 -8.58 14.21
C SER A 293 -11.64 -8.55 13.17
N ILE A 294 -11.87 -7.95 11.99
CA ILE A 294 -10.83 -7.81 10.95
C ILE A 294 -9.69 -6.94 11.48
N ARG A 295 -9.98 -5.80 12.12
CA ARG A 295 -8.94 -4.90 12.64
C ARG A 295 -8.18 -5.49 13.83
N GLY A 296 -8.84 -6.29 14.67
CA GLY A 296 -8.20 -7.01 15.77
C GLY A 296 -7.22 -8.06 15.26
N ARG A 297 -7.60 -8.83 14.24
CA ARG A 297 -6.74 -9.86 13.63
C ARG A 297 -5.68 -9.29 12.68
N TYR A 298 -6.02 -8.24 11.94
CA TYR A 298 -5.20 -7.63 10.88
C TYR A 298 -4.96 -6.14 11.15
N ALA A 299 -4.36 -5.82 12.30
CA ALA A 299 -4.15 -4.43 12.73
C ALA A 299 -3.46 -3.56 11.66
N HIS A 300 -2.50 -4.13 10.92
CA HIS A 300 -1.77 -3.46 9.84
C HIS A 300 -2.63 -3.10 8.61
N LEU A 301 -3.85 -3.66 8.49
CA LEU A 301 -4.81 -3.37 7.42
C LEU A 301 -5.93 -2.41 7.85
N SER A 302 -5.87 -1.88 9.08
CA SER A 302 -6.92 -1.00 9.62
C SER A 302 -7.19 0.23 8.74
N ASP A 303 -6.15 0.70 8.05
CA ASP A 303 -6.21 1.91 7.23
C ASP A 303 -6.90 1.73 5.88
N ARG A 304 -7.23 0.48 5.52
CA ARG A 304 -7.94 0.08 4.31
C ARG A 304 -9.19 -0.77 4.57
N THR A 305 -9.61 -0.88 5.83
CA THR A 305 -10.78 -1.67 6.25
C THR A 305 -11.90 -0.73 6.72
N PHE A 306 -13.07 -0.85 6.11
CA PHE A 306 -14.23 0.03 6.32
C PHE A 306 -15.53 -0.76 6.45
N LEU A 307 -16.58 -0.15 7.01
CA LEU A 307 -17.95 -0.61 6.78
C LEU A 307 -18.34 -0.32 5.34
N LEU A 308 -19.04 -1.26 4.70
CA LEU A 308 -19.59 -1.07 3.35
C LEU A 308 -20.41 0.23 3.26
N SER A 309 -21.29 0.44 4.22
CA SER A 309 -22.17 1.61 4.31
C SER A 309 -21.47 2.92 4.68
N GLY A 310 -20.25 2.86 5.23
CA GLY A 310 -19.49 4.02 5.70
C GLY A 310 -18.37 4.46 4.77
N PHE A 311 -17.98 3.62 3.80
CA PHE A 311 -16.85 3.89 2.92
C PHE A 311 -17.05 5.18 2.10
N PRO A 312 -16.04 6.08 2.04
CA PRO A 312 -14.63 5.87 2.38
C PRO A 312 -14.24 6.46 3.73
N GLU A 313 -15.21 6.88 4.53
CA GLU A 313 -14.93 7.46 5.83
C GLU A 313 -14.63 6.35 6.83
N PRO A 314 -13.61 6.53 7.70
CA PRO A 314 -13.29 5.53 8.70
C PRO A 314 -14.41 5.41 9.73
N TRP A 315 -14.33 4.38 10.57
CA TRP A 315 -15.12 4.27 11.80
C TRP A 315 -15.15 5.62 12.58
N PRO A 316 -16.31 6.09 13.11
CA PRO A 316 -17.58 5.36 13.29
C PRO A 316 -18.64 5.46 12.18
N HIS A 317 -18.27 5.98 11.00
CA HIS A 317 -19.24 6.18 9.92
C HIS A 317 -19.83 4.86 9.38
N GLY A 318 -21.12 4.90 9.05
CA GLY A 318 -21.87 3.76 8.50
C GLY A 318 -22.78 3.05 9.51
N ARG A 319 -23.65 2.20 8.96
CA ARG A 319 -24.61 1.35 9.67
C ARG A 319 -24.34 -0.12 9.40
N ASN A 320 -24.79 -0.99 10.31
CA ASN A 320 -24.74 -2.43 10.08
C ASN A 320 -25.70 -2.82 8.95
N ILE A 321 -25.32 -3.87 8.23
CA ILE A 321 -26.20 -4.66 7.36
C ILE A 321 -26.48 -5.95 8.12
N ASP A 322 -27.70 -6.07 8.63
CA ASP A 322 -28.13 -7.18 9.48
C ASP A 322 -28.00 -8.52 8.75
N ASP A 323 -27.80 -9.60 9.51
CA ASP A 323 -27.63 -10.92 8.91
C ASP A 323 -28.99 -11.54 8.57
N PRO A 324 -29.28 -11.88 7.30
CA PRO A 324 -30.58 -12.43 6.93
C PRO A 324 -30.73 -13.92 7.28
N ILE A 325 -29.68 -14.58 7.80
CA ILE A 325 -29.67 -16.02 8.07
C ILE A 325 -30.83 -16.42 8.99
N GLY A 326 -31.56 -17.47 8.59
CA GLY A 326 -32.73 -17.97 9.33
C GLY A 326 -34.02 -17.17 9.10
N GLY A 327 -33.95 -16.06 8.37
CA GLY A 327 -35.10 -15.22 8.02
C GLY A 327 -35.87 -15.69 6.78
N SER A 328 -36.99 -15.01 6.51
CA SER A 328 -37.80 -15.22 5.30
C SER A 328 -37.11 -14.67 4.05
N ILE A 329 -37.60 -15.06 2.87
CA ILE A 329 -37.07 -14.56 1.60
C ILE A 329 -37.14 -13.02 1.49
N GLU A 330 -38.15 -12.39 2.08
CA GLU A 330 -38.31 -10.92 2.13
C GLU A 330 -37.14 -10.24 2.86
N ILE A 331 -36.64 -10.84 3.95
CA ILE A 331 -35.48 -10.33 4.69
C ILE A 331 -34.21 -10.40 3.82
N TYR A 332 -34.05 -11.47 3.05
CA TYR A 332 -32.96 -11.59 2.07
C TYR A 332 -33.06 -10.56 0.94
N LYS A 333 -34.26 -10.34 0.41
CA LYS A 333 -34.51 -9.30 -0.61
C LYS A 333 -34.18 -7.91 -0.08
N HIS A 334 -34.65 -7.57 1.12
CA HIS A 334 -34.35 -6.29 1.76
C HIS A 334 -32.84 -6.11 1.97
N THR A 335 -32.15 -7.15 2.44
CA THR A 335 -30.69 -7.15 2.61
C THR A 335 -29.98 -6.93 1.27
N SER A 336 -30.41 -7.62 0.21
CA SER A 336 -29.86 -7.48 -1.15
C SER A 336 -30.02 -6.05 -1.68
N GLN A 337 -31.21 -5.46 -1.54
CA GLN A 337 -31.48 -4.07 -1.94
C GLN A 337 -30.61 -3.08 -1.16
N GLN A 338 -30.47 -3.28 0.16
CA GLN A 338 -29.62 -2.42 0.99
C GLN A 338 -28.16 -2.47 0.52
N ILE A 339 -27.64 -3.67 0.23
CA ILE A 339 -26.28 -3.85 -0.32
C ILE A 339 -26.16 -3.15 -1.67
N GLN A 340 -27.12 -3.34 -2.57
CA GLN A 340 -27.12 -2.73 -3.90
C GLN A 340 -27.04 -1.20 -3.82
N LEU A 341 -27.83 -0.57 -2.93
CA LEU A 341 -27.79 0.88 -2.68
C LEU A 341 -26.41 1.34 -2.21
N TYR A 342 -25.78 0.59 -1.30
CA TYR A 342 -24.43 0.94 -0.85
C TYR A 342 -23.39 0.75 -1.95
N ILE A 343 -23.47 -0.31 -2.75
CA ILE A 343 -22.59 -0.50 -3.92
C ILE A 343 -22.74 0.66 -4.90
N HIS A 344 -23.97 1.10 -5.19
CA HIS A 344 -24.22 2.26 -6.03
C HIS A 344 -23.56 3.53 -5.47
N SER A 345 -23.65 3.76 -4.15
CA SER A 345 -23.03 4.91 -3.48
C SER A 345 -21.50 4.88 -3.49
N ILE A 346 -20.88 3.69 -3.37
CA ILE A 346 -19.41 3.57 -3.26
C ILE A 346 -18.72 3.47 -4.61
N TYR A 347 -19.40 3.00 -5.66
CA TYR A 347 -18.80 2.76 -6.97
C TYR A 347 -18.11 4.01 -7.56
N PRO A 348 -18.73 5.22 -7.57
CA PRO A 348 -18.06 6.42 -8.08
C PRO A 348 -16.76 6.76 -7.32
N LYS A 349 -16.67 6.37 -6.04
CA LYS A 349 -15.48 6.59 -5.21
C LYS A 349 -14.36 5.62 -5.58
N ILE A 350 -14.71 4.38 -5.93
CA ILE A 350 -13.78 3.36 -6.46
C ILE A 350 -13.30 3.78 -7.86
N GLU A 351 -14.21 4.17 -8.75
CA GLU A 351 -13.85 4.60 -10.11
C GLU A 351 -12.90 5.81 -10.08
N LYS A 352 -13.17 6.77 -9.19
CA LYS A 352 -12.32 7.96 -9.01
C LYS A 352 -10.88 7.62 -8.62
N VAL A 353 -10.60 6.51 -7.93
CA VAL A 353 -9.21 6.13 -7.59
C VAL A 353 -8.48 5.44 -8.75
N LEU A 354 -9.15 5.12 -9.85
CA LEU A 354 -8.55 4.49 -11.03
C LEU A 354 -8.33 5.48 -12.17
N THR A 355 -9.09 6.57 -12.17
CA THR A 355 -9.03 7.62 -13.19
C THR A 355 -8.05 8.72 -12.81
N GLN A 356 -7.06 8.92 -13.69
CA GLN A 356 -6.27 10.14 -13.70
C GLN A 356 -7.21 11.29 -14.06
N ALA A 357 -7.24 12.34 -13.23
CA ALA A 357 -7.96 13.55 -13.62
C ALA A 357 -7.14 14.26 -14.71
N ASN A 358 -7.80 14.63 -15.81
CA ASN A 358 -7.25 15.56 -16.80
C ASN A 358 -6.96 16.93 -16.17
#